data_AF-A0A926X709-F1
#
_entry.id   AF-A0A926X709-F1
#
_cell.length_a   1.000
_cell.length_b   1.000
_cell.length_c   1.000
_cell.angle_alpha   90.00
_cell.angle_beta   90.00
_cell.angle_gamma   90.00
#
_symmetry.space_group_name_H-M   'P 1'
#
loop_
_entity.id
_entity.type
_entity.pdbx_description
1 polymer ?
#
loop_
_entity_poly.entity_id
_entity_poly.type
_entity_poly.pdbx_seq_one_letter_code
_entity_poly.pdbx_strand_id
1 'polypeptide(L)'
;MESRQSVATIRFIDDYCLLYRSVFADIRLYECFKYLHVGILSPLPRKTLLEIAKLTGLKDGQSLHHLLRDGVWRVEQVRVEQVRAIRLHLIRQQIATRPISLCIDETGDVKKGNTTDYAAKQYIG
;
A
#
# COMPACT_ATOMS: atom_id res chain seq x y z
N MET A 1 -22.45 0.95 -20.76
CA MET A 1 -22.42 1.26 -19.31
C MET A 1 -21.09 1.93 -19.04
N GLU A 2 -21.06 3.26 -18.88
CA GLU A 2 -19.80 3.99 -18.66
C GLU A 2 -19.16 3.52 -17.35
N SER A 3 -17.89 3.15 -17.40
CA SER A 3 -17.13 2.84 -16.20
C SER A 3 -16.97 4.13 -15.40
N ARG A 4 -17.48 4.16 -14.17
CA ARG A 4 -17.20 5.23 -13.19
C ARG A 4 -15.69 5.53 -13.18
N GLN A 5 -15.32 6.80 -13.06
CA GLN A 5 -13.92 7.23 -12.87
C GLN A 5 -13.58 7.31 -11.38
N SER A 6 -12.30 7.15 -11.04
CA SER A 6 -11.84 7.23 -9.66
C SER A 6 -11.82 8.68 -9.19
N VAL A 7 -12.21 8.93 -7.95
CA VAL A 7 -12.12 10.26 -7.34
C VAL A 7 -10.68 10.78 -7.36
N ALA A 8 -10.50 12.04 -7.79
CA ALA A 8 -9.21 12.72 -7.80
C ALA A 8 -8.70 12.99 -6.37
N THR A 9 -7.38 12.96 -6.16
CA THR A 9 -6.76 13.35 -4.89
C THR A 9 -5.76 14.49 -5.11
N ILE A 10 -4.52 14.36 -4.64
CA ILE A 10 -3.44 15.28 -4.93
C ILE A 10 -2.77 14.81 -6.22
N ARG A 11 -2.54 15.71 -7.18
CA ARG A 11 -2.01 15.38 -8.51
C ARG A 11 -0.77 14.47 -8.48
N PHE A 12 0.22 14.77 -7.65
CA PHE A 12 1.42 13.94 -7.52
C PHE A 12 1.11 12.49 -7.12
N ILE A 13 0.13 12.29 -6.22
CA ILE A 13 -0.30 10.96 -5.80
C ILE A 13 -1.10 10.29 -6.92
N ASP A 14 -1.97 11.04 -7.60
CA ASP A 14 -2.76 10.54 -8.72
C ASP A 14 -1.86 10.07 -9.88
N ASP A 15 -0.83 10.85 -10.21
CA ASP A 15 0.16 10.54 -11.25
C ASP A 15 0.96 9.27 -10.87
N TYR A 16 1.40 9.16 -9.62
CA TYR A 16 2.08 7.96 -9.12
C TYR A 16 1.16 6.73 -9.15
N CYS A 17 -0.07 6.85 -8.65
CA CYS A 17 -1.02 5.74 -8.59
C CYS A 17 -1.51 5.30 -9.97
N LEU A 18 -1.52 6.20 -10.96
CA LEU A 18 -1.93 5.87 -12.34
C LEU A 18 -1.10 4.74 -12.93
N LEU A 19 0.18 4.64 -12.56
CA LEU A 19 1.09 3.57 -12.96
C LEU A 19 0.61 2.17 -12.52
N TYR A 20 -0.24 2.11 -11.49
CA TYR A 20 -0.81 0.87 -10.94
C TYR A 20 -2.26 0.64 -11.38
N ARG A 21 -2.86 1.51 -12.19
CA ARG A 21 -4.29 1.44 -12.53
C ARG A 21 -4.72 0.07 -13.08
N SER A 22 -3.89 -0.56 -13.90
CA SER A 22 -4.16 -1.87 -14.52
C SER A 22 -4.18 -3.03 -13.54
N VAL A 23 -3.58 -2.86 -12.35
CA VAL A 23 -3.56 -3.88 -11.29
C VAL A 23 -4.96 -4.06 -10.67
N PHE A 24 -5.77 -3.00 -10.69
CA PHE A 24 -7.07 -2.96 -10.03
C PHE A 24 -8.22 -3.18 -11.01
N ALA A 25 -8.91 -4.31 -10.88
CA ALA A 25 -10.18 -4.53 -11.58
C ALA A 25 -11.31 -3.66 -10.97
N ASP A 26 -11.38 -3.59 -9.63
CA ASP A 26 -12.34 -2.76 -8.91
C ASP A 26 -11.81 -1.34 -8.70
N ILE A 27 -12.56 -0.36 -9.18
CA ILE A 27 -12.19 1.05 -9.04
C ILE A 27 -12.22 1.55 -7.60
N ARG A 28 -13.03 0.96 -6.72
CA ARG A 28 -13.08 1.32 -5.30
C ARG A 28 -11.81 0.92 -4.58
N LEU A 29 -11.24 -0.23 -4.93
CA LEU A 29 -9.94 -0.66 -4.44
C LEU A 29 -8.82 0.27 -4.95
N TYR A 30 -8.91 0.72 -6.20
CA TYR A 30 -7.99 1.71 -6.74
C TYR A 30 -8.10 3.08 -6.03
N GLU A 31 -9.31 3.56 -5.75
CA GLU A 31 -9.53 4.77 -4.93
C GLU A 31 -8.93 4.62 -3.53
N CYS A 32 -9.18 3.48 -2.87
CA CYS A 32 -8.59 3.18 -1.57
C CYS A 32 -7.06 3.15 -1.62
N PHE A 33 -6.47 2.67 -2.72
CA PHE A 33 -5.02 2.68 -2.92
C PHE A 33 -4.48 4.11 -2.99
N LYS A 34 -5.16 5.01 -3.69
CA LYS A 34 -4.83 6.44 -3.72
C LYS A 34 -4.93 7.06 -2.32
N TYR A 35 -6.04 6.80 -1.61
CA TYR A 35 -6.26 7.31 -0.25
C TYR A 35 -5.21 6.82 0.74
N LEU A 36 -4.77 5.57 0.62
CA LEU A 36 -3.68 5.04 1.43
C LEU A 36 -2.38 5.84 1.21
N HIS A 37 -2.05 6.19 -0.04
CA HIS A 37 -0.86 7.00 -0.34
C HIS A 37 -0.99 8.43 0.20
N VAL A 38 -2.17 9.04 0.11
CA VAL A 38 -2.46 10.34 0.75
C VAL A 38 -2.15 10.25 2.25
N GLY A 39 -2.68 9.23 2.93
CA GLY A 39 -2.44 9.01 4.35
C GLY A 39 -0.98 8.79 4.74
N ILE A 40 -0.25 7.99 3.97
CA ILE A 40 1.16 7.68 4.22
C ILE A 40 2.05 8.91 4.04
N LEU A 41 1.79 9.74 3.03
CA LEU A 41 2.59 10.93 2.75
C LEU A 41 2.18 12.14 3.59
N SER A 42 1.03 12.07 4.26
CA SER A 42 0.54 13.16 5.09
C SER A 42 1.30 13.25 6.42
N PRO A 43 1.40 14.46 7.00
CA PRO A 43 2.00 14.69 8.31
C PRO A 43 1.06 14.26 9.46
N LEU A 44 0.48 13.06 9.35
CA LEU A 44 -0.33 12.47 10.42
C LEU A 44 0.59 11.96 11.54
N PRO A 45 0.28 12.26 12.82
CA PRO A 45 1.07 11.80 13.97
C PRO A 45 1.03 10.27 14.10
N ARG A 46 -0.08 9.64 13.67
CA ARG A 46 -0.22 8.19 13.57
C ARG A 46 -0.91 7.83 12.27
N LYS A 47 -0.31 6.92 11.50
CA LYS A 47 -0.81 6.47 10.19
C LYS A 47 -1.74 5.26 10.33
N THR A 48 -2.76 5.37 11.20
CA THR A 48 -3.76 4.31 11.36
C THR A 48 -4.79 4.40 10.23
N LEU A 49 -5.44 3.28 9.89
CA LEU A 49 -6.47 3.27 8.83
C LEU A 49 -7.64 4.21 9.14
N LEU A 50 -7.97 4.38 10.42
CA LEU A 50 -9.01 5.32 10.84
C LEU A 50 -8.59 6.77 10.59
N GLU A 51 -7.36 7.14 10.97
CA GLU A 51 -6.86 8.51 10.76
C GLU A 51 -6.70 8.84 9.28
N ILE A 52 -6.26 7.88 8.48
CA ILE A 52 -6.20 8.02 7.02
C ILE A 52 -7.62 8.17 6.45
N ALA A 53 -8.57 7.34 6.88
CA ALA A 53 -9.96 7.43 6.43
C ALA A 53 -10.58 8.80 6.72
N LYS A 54 -10.39 9.34 7.93
CA LYS A 54 -10.83 10.69 8.31
C LYS A 54 -10.21 11.74 7.39
N LEU A 55 -8.91 11.66 7.16
CA LEU A 55 -8.19 12.60 6.28
C LEU A 55 -8.73 12.58 4.85
N THR A 56 -9.09 11.41 4.33
CA THR A 56 -9.54 11.25 2.93
C THR A 56 -11.06 11.32 2.76
N GLY A 57 -11.80 11.68 3.82
CA GLY A 57 -13.27 11.81 3.79
C GLY A 57 -14.03 10.49 3.70
N LEU A 58 -13.40 9.37 4.03
CA LEU A 58 -14.07 8.08 4.17
C LEU A 58 -14.84 8.02 5.49
N LYS A 59 -15.99 7.33 5.50
CA LYS A 59 -16.82 7.15 6.69
C LYS A 59 -16.05 6.44 7.83
N ASP A 60 -15.28 5.42 7.48
CA ASP A 60 -14.52 4.60 8.40
C ASP A 60 -13.32 3.92 7.69
N GLY A 61 -12.51 3.19 8.46
CA GLY A 61 -11.34 2.47 7.96
C GLY A 61 -11.62 1.13 7.27
N GLN A 62 -12.88 0.68 7.14
CA GLN A 62 -13.19 -0.66 6.63
C GLN A 62 -12.78 -0.84 5.18
N SER A 63 -12.99 0.18 4.35
CA SER A 63 -12.63 0.10 2.92
C SER A 63 -11.10 0.00 2.74
N LEU A 64 -10.32 0.72 3.55
CA LEU A 64 -8.86 0.63 3.56
C LEU A 64 -8.37 -0.71 4.13
N HIS A 65 -9.04 -1.23 5.16
CA HIS A 65 -8.75 -2.56 5.69
C HIS A 65 -9.01 -3.66 4.66
N HIS A 66 -10.15 -3.59 3.96
CA HIS A 66 -10.48 -4.53 2.90
C HIS A 66 -9.46 -4.47 1.75
N LEU A 67 -9.00 -3.28 1.36
CA LEU A 67 -7.90 -3.14 0.41
C LEU A 67 -6.66 -3.92 0.87
N LEU A 68 -6.23 -3.77 2.13
CA LEU A 68 -5.02 -4.42 2.64
C LEU A 68 -5.17 -5.93 2.85
N ARG A 69 -6.36 -6.39 3.22
CA ARG A 69 -6.61 -7.81 3.52
C ARG A 69 -6.95 -8.63 2.28
N ASP A 70 -7.85 -8.11 1.45
CA ASP A 70 -8.57 -8.86 0.42
C ASP A 70 -8.43 -8.24 -0.97
N GLY A 71 -7.68 -7.15 -1.11
CA GLY A 71 -7.49 -6.46 -2.39
C GLY A 71 -6.68 -7.27 -3.39
N VAL A 72 -5.71 -6.63 -4.04
CA VAL A 72 -4.94 -7.27 -5.12
C VAL A 72 -3.88 -8.26 -4.61
N TRP A 73 -3.82 -8.49 -3.30
CA TRP A 73 -2.76 -9.25 -2.63
C TRP A 73 -3.01 -10.76 -2.55
N ARG A 74 -4.28 -11.20 -2.63
CA ARG A 74 -4.67 -12.63 -2.54
C ARG A 74 -4.91 -13.29 -3.88
N VAL A 75 -5.22 -12.51 -4.90
CA VAL A 75 -5.70 -13.03 -6.18
C VAL A 75 -4.53 -13.23 -7.11
N GLU A 76 -4.17 -14.50 -7.31
CA GLU A 76 -3.18 -15.04 -8.23
C GLU A 76 -1.83 -14.30 -8.19
N GLN A 77 -0.73 -15.04 -8.00
CA GLN A 77 0.62 -14.46 -7.92
C GLN A 77 0.89 -13.37 -8.99
N VAL A 78 0.26 -13.47 -10.16
CA VAL A 78 0.20 -12.46 -11.24
C VAL A 78 0.03 -11.01 -10.76
N ARG A 79 -0.99 -10.67 -9.94
CA ARG A 79 -1.22 -9.25 -9.56
C ARG A 79 -0.18 -8.73 -8.57
N VAL A 80 0.26 -9.60 -7.67
CA VAL A 80 1.34 -9.29 -6.73
C VAL A 80 2.66 -9.08 -7.50
N GLU A 81 2.95 -9.96 -8.46
CA GLU A 81 4.13 -9.84 -9.33
C GLU A 81 4.06 -8.58 -10.21
N GLN A 82 2.88 -8.18 -10.70
CA GLN A 82 2.71 -6.91 -11.42
C GLN A 82 3.04 -5.70 -10.53
N VAL A 83 2.53 -5.64 -9.29
CA VAL A 83 2.87 -4.56 -8.35
C VAL A 83 4.38 -4.54 -8.11
N ARG A 84 4.99 -5.71 -7.89
CA ARG A 84 6.43 -5.85 -7.67
C ARG A 84 7.23 -5.37 -8.89
N ALA A 85 6.83 -5.77 -10.09
CA ALA A 85 7.48 -5.39 -11.33
C ALA A 85 7.43 -3.87 -11.57
N ILE A 86 6.26 -3.25 -11.39
CA ILE A 86 6.09 -1.79 -11.48
C ILE A 86 7.02 -1.10 -10.47
N ARG A 87 6.99 -1.52 -9.19
CA ARG A 87 7.85 -0.94 -8.14
C ARG A 87 9.33 -1.05 -8.50
N LEU A 88 9.78 -2.24 -8.89
CA LEU A 88 11.18 -2.47 -9.24
C LEU A 88 11.61 -1.64 -10.44
N HIS A 89 10.75 -1.51 -11.46
CA HIS A 89 11.00 -0.66 -12.61
C HIS A 89 11.21 0.81 -12.22
N LEU A 90 10.30 1.37 -11.41
CA LEU A 90 10.39 2.76 -10.95
C LEU A 90 11.62 3.01 -10.08
N ILE A 91 11.93 2.09 -9.17
CA ILE A 91 13.12 2.16 -8.33
C ILE A 91 14.40 2.14 -9.20
N ARG A 92 14.46 1.27 -10.21
CA ARG A 92 15.59 1.21 -11.15
C ARG A 92 15.74 2.48 -11.97
N GLN A 93 14.65 3.09 -12.41
CA GLN A 93 14.69 4.39 -13.10
C GLN A 93 15.25 5.49 -12.18
N GLN A 94 14.84 5.50 -10.91
CA GLN A 94 15.27 6.53 -9.95
C GLN A 94 16.73 6.36 -9.50
N ILE A 95 17.17 5.12 -9.27
CA ILE A 95 18.56 4.81 -8.91
C ILE A 95 19.49 4.98 -10.12
N ALA A 96 19.03 4.60 -11.31
CA ALA A 96 19.82 4.58 -12.55
C ALA A 96 21.15 3.81 -12.35
N THR A 97 22.29 4.48 -12.53
CA THR A 97 23.64 3.92 -12.37
C THR A 97 24.27 4.27 -11.03
N ARG A 98 23.53 4.90 -10.11
CA ARG A 98 24.08 5.34 -8.82
C ARG A 98 24.40 4.12 -7.94
N PRO A 99 25.55 4.11 -7.25
CA PRO A 99 25.84 3.08 -6.27
C PRO A 99 24.78 3.10 -5.17
N ILE A 100 24.42 1.92 -4.67
CA ILE A 100 23.45 1.77 -3.58
C ILE A 100 24.05 0.94 -2.45
N SER A 101 23.67 1.29 -1.23
CA SER A 101 23.92 0.46 -0.05
C SER A 101 22.63 -0.29 0.29
N LEU A 102 22.69 -1.62 0.30
CA LEU A 102 21.57 -2.45 0.75
C LEU A 102 21.68 -2.62 2.27
N CYS A 103 20.80 -1.96 3.01
CA CYS A 103 20.66 -2.17 4.44
C CYS A 103 19.59 -3.23 4.68
N ILE A 104 19.98 -4.37 5.25
CA ILE A 104 19.06 -5.41 5.73
C ILE A 104 19.10 -5.32 7.25
N ASP A 105 17.96 -4.98 7.86
CA ASP A 105 17.79 -5.01 9.30
C ASP A 105 16.78 -6.11 9.64
N GLU A 106 17.12 -6.96 10.60
CA GLU A 106 16.24 -7.99 11.14
C GLU A 106 15.50 -7.39 12.35
N THR A 107 14.70 -6.35 12.14
CA THR A 107 13.81 -5.85 13.20
C THR A 107 12.66 -6.85 13.38
N GLY A 108 12.57 -7.48 14.54
CA GLY A 108 11.41 -8.28 14.92
C GLY A 108 10.27 -7.39 15.37
N ASP A 109 9.18 -7.31 14.60
CA ASP A 109 7.92 -6.78 15.12
C ASP A 109 7.36 -7.78 16.13
N VAL A 110 7.13 -7.37 17.38
CA VAL A 110 6.39 -8.19 18.35
C VAL A 110 4.94 -8.31 17.87
N LYS A 111 4.64 -9.38 17.12
CA LYS A 111 3.29 -9.72 16.68
C LYS A 111 2.58 -10.39 17.85
N LYS A 112 1.60 -9.71 18.46
CA LYS A 112 0.67 -10.37 19.39
C LYS A 112 -0.47 -11.01 18.59
N GLY A 113 -0.54 -12.34 18.58
CA GLY A 113 -1.63 -13.10 17.96
C GLY A 113 -1.27 -14.55 17.67
N ASN A 114 -2.27 -15.43 17.55
CA ASN A 114 -2.09 -16.88 17.28
C ASN A 114 -2.14 -17.23 15.78
N THR A 115 -2.21 -16.24 14.89
CA THR A 115 -2.47 -16.43 13.46
C THR A 115 -1.24 -16.27 12.57
N THR A 116 -0.05 -16.04 13.15
CA THR A 116 1.21 -15.93 12.41
C THR A 116 2.12 -17.08 12.81
N ASP A 117 2.19 -18.12 11.98
CA ASP A 117 3.21 -19.15 12.13
C ASP A 117 4.60 -18.50 12.03
N TYR A 118 5.53 -18.96 12.88
CA TYR A 118 6.91 -18.44 13.01
C TYR A 118 7.07 -17.05 13.65
N ALA A 119 6.03 -16.47 14.27
CA ALA A 119 6.22 -15.35 15.20
C ALA A 119 6.87 -15.85 16.50
N ALA A 120 8.20 -16.03 16.50
CA ALA A 120 8.94 -16.31 17.72
C ALA A 120 8.76 -15.15 18.70
N LYS A 121 8.44 -15.44 19.97
CA LYS A 121 8.56 -14.45 21.04
C LYS A 121 10.03 -14.05 21.12
N GLN A 122 10.35 -12.82 20.73
CA GLN A 122 11.67 -12.27 21.04
C GLN A 122 11.77 -12.12 22.56
N TYR A 123 12.61 -12.94 23.18
CA TYR A 123 13.08 -12.71 24.54
C TYR A 123 14.12 -11.60 24.47
N ILE A 124 13.75 -10.44 24.97
CA ILE A 124 14.68 -9.40 25.43
C ILE A 124 14.52 -9.38 26.95
N GLY A 125 15.65 -9.48 27.65
CA GLY A 125 15.78 -9.83 29.08
C GLY A 125 14.96 -9.00 30.06
#